data_AF-A0A7K5CNC2-F1
#
_entry.id   AF-A0A7K5CNC2-F1
#
_cell.length_a   1.000
_cell.length_b   1.000
_cell.length_c   1.000
_cell.angle_alpha   90.00
_cell.angle_beta   90.00
_cell.angle_gamma   90.00
#
_symmetry.space_group_name_H-M   'P 1'
#
loop_
_entity.id
_entity.type
_entity.pdbx_description
1 polymer ?
#
loop_
_entity_poly.entity_id
_entity_poly.type
_entity_poly.pdbx_seq_one_letter_code
_entity_poly.pdbx_strand_id
1 'polypeptide(L)'
;APDYDKSQWINEKEKLGLDFPNLPYFIDGPTKLTQSNAILRYIARKHRMCQCGRGLERGWRGIETGTGGGLKRELDTPEGAEGLGRGFVLTVSPRCPQLTFVDFLMFDVLDQNRIFEPKCLEPFKNLKDFVERFGALEKVAAYLKSSRFQKMPINNKMAKWGNK
;
A
#
# COMPACT_ATOMS: atom_id res chain seq x y z
N ALA A 1 -17.10 25.69 -1.75
CA ALA A 1 -16.13 24.58 -1.59
C ALA A 1 -16.85 23.45 -0.87
N PRO A 2 -16.51 22.15 -1.07
CA PRO A 2 -17.11 21.11 -0.25
C PRO A 2 -16.77 21.38 1.23
N ASP A 3 -17.76 21.28 2.11
CA ASP A 3 -17.50 21.34 3.55
C ASP A 3 -16.67 20.11 3.90
N TYR A 4 -15.39 20.32 4.19
CA TYR A 4 -14.44 19.30 4.65
C TYR A 4 -14.76 18.89 6.09
N ASP A 5 -16.03 18.59 6.35
CA ASP A 5 -16.52 18.22 7.66
C ASP A 5 -15.87 16.90 8.09
N LYS A 6 -15.32 16.94 9.30
CA LYS A 6 -14.65 15.81 9.95
C LYS A 6 -15.37 15.41 11.23
N SER A 7 -16.54 16.00 11.52
CA SER A 7 -17.32 15.78 12.74
C SER A 7 -17.54 14.28 13.01
N GLN A 8 -17.85 13.49 11.98
CA GLN A 8 -18.02 12.04 12.08
C GLN A 8 -16.84 11.32 12.74
N TRP A 9 -15.61 11.75 12.45
CA TRP A 9 -14.40 11.17 13.08
C TRP A 9 -14.06 11.85 14.39
N ILE A 10 -14.06 13.19 14.42
CA ILE A 10 -13.63 13.97 15.58
C ILE A 10 -14.49 13.70 16.81
N ASN A 11 -15.80 13.47 16.63
CA ASN A 11 -16.72 13.20 17.72
C ASN A 11 -16.54 11.81 18.34
N GLU A 12 -15.91 10.88 17.62
CA GLU A 12 -15.80 9.46 18.03
C GLU A 12 -14.37 9.05 18.40
N LYS A 13 -13.32 9.73 17.89
CA LYS A 13 -11.92 9.28 17.99
C LYS A 13 -11.45 8.95 19.42
N GLU A 14 -11.87 9.72 20.41
CA GLU A 14 -11.47 9.53 21.81
C GLU A 14 -12.27 8.43 22.51
N LYS A 15 -13.44 8.06 21.98
CA LYS A 15 -14.35 7.04 22.56
C LYS A 15 -13.92 5.62 22.21
N LEU A 16 -13.09 5.46 21.19
CA LEU A 16 -12.65 4.16 20.70
C LEU A 16 -11.62 3.49 21.62
N GLY A 17 -11.03 4.23 22.57
CA GLY A 17 -9.98 3.73 23.46
C GLY A 17 -8.75 3.26 22.69
N LEU A 18 -8.36 4.01 21.65
CA LEU A 18 -7.11 3.83 20.91
C LEU A 18 -5.99 4.55 21.68
N ASP A 19 -4.81 3.94 21.82
CA ASP A 19 -3.67 4.60 22.48
C ASP A 19 -3.24 5.88 21.76
N PHE A 20 -3.28 5.84 20.42
CA PHE A 20 -2.95 6.96 19.54
C PHE A 20 -4.04 7.11 18.47
N PRO A 21 -5.13 7.85 18.74
CA PRO A 21 -6.27 7.96 17.84
C PRO A 21 -5.87 8.49 16.45
N ASN A 22 -5.94 7.62 15.44
CA ASN A 22 -5.59 7.96 14.07
C ASN A 22 -6.33 7.05 13.07
N LEU A 23 -6.34 7.45 11.80
CA LEU A 23 -6.84 6.65 10.68
C LEU A 23 -5.67 6.15 9.81
N PRO A 24 -5.70 4.89 9.32
CA PRO A 24 -6.66 3.85 9.66
C PRO A 24 -6.44 3.29 11.08
N TYR A 25 -7.51 2.71 11.65
CA TYR A 25 -7.48 1.91 12.86
C TYR A 25 -8.04 0.50 12.60
N PHE A 26 -7.70 -0.45 13.46
CA PHE A 26 -8.18 -1.83 13.43
C PHE A 26 -8.48 -2.33 14.84
N ILE A 27 -9.62 -3.01 15.01
CA ILE A 27 -10.08 -3.56 16.29
C ILE A 27 -10.34 -5.06 16.11
N ASP A 28 -9.67 -5.88 16.90
CA ASP A 28 -9.80 -7.34 16.93
C ASP A 28 -9.88 -7.80 18.40
N GLY A 29 -11.11 -7.88 18.91
CA GLY A 29 -11.39 -8.13 20.32
C GLY A 29 -10.74 -7.07 21.24
N PRO A 30 -9.86 -7.46 22.18
CA PRO A 30 -9.15 -6.52 23.04
C PRO A 30 -8.00 -5.78 22.32
N THR A 31 -7.58 -6.25 21.14
CA THR A 31 -6.47 -5.65 20.41
C THR A 31 -6.97 -4.47 19.60
N LYS A 32 -6.41 -3.28 19.86
CA LYS A 32 -6.73 -2.05 19.14
C LYS A 32 -5.45 -1.45 18.59
N LEU A 33 -5.39 -1.24 17.27
CA LEU A 33 -4.18 -0.78 16.58
C LEU A 33 -4.48 0.41 15.69
N THR A 34 -3.54 1.33 15.62
CA THR A 34 -3.46 2.39 14.61
C THR A 34 -2.15 2.26 13.84
N GLN A 35 -1.97 3.05 12.77
CA GLN A 35 -0.88 2.92 11.76
C GLN A 35 -1.08 1.73 10.82
N SER A 36 -1.22 2.03 9.52
CA SER A 36 -1.46 1.04 8.45
C SER A 36 -0.46 -0.12 8.48
N ASN A 37 0.83 0.18 8.63
CA ASN A 37 1.87 -0.85 8.70
C ASN A 37 1.79 -1.73 9.94
N ALA A 38 1.43 -1.17 11.09
CA ALA A 38 1.27 -1.96 12.31
C ALA A 38 0.08 -2.93 12.17
N ILE A 39 -1.03 -2.45 11.59
CA ILE A 39 -2.23 -3.24 11.29
C ILE A 39 -1.88 -4.38 10.32
N LEU A 40 -1.24 -4.06 9.19
CA LEU A 40 -0.85 -5.06 8.18
C LEU A 40 0.07 -6.13 8.78
N ARG A 41 1.06 -5.73 9.57
CA ARG A 41 1.99 -6.65 10.25
C ARG A 41 1.27 -7.54 11.27
N TYR A 42 0.28 -7.00 11.99
CA TYR A 42 -0.53 -7.79 12.92
C TYR A 42 -1.30 -8.91 12.20
N ILE A 43 -2.02 -8.56 11.13
CA ILE A 43 -2.76 -9.51 10.29
C ILE A 43 -1.79 -10.54 9.70
N ALA A 44 -0.64 -10.09 9.18
CA ALA A 44 0.38 -10.94 8.61
C ALA A 44 0.92 -11.98 9.60
N ARG A 45 1.18 -11.58 10.85
CA ARG A 45 1.63 -12.50 11.91
C ARG A 45 0.56 -13.53 12.25
N LYS A 46 -0.70 -13.10 12.37
CA LYS A 46 -1.85 -13.98 12.66
C LYS A 46 -2.03 -15.06 11.59
N HIS A 47 -1.70 -14.75 10.33
CA HIS A 47 -1.83 -15.65 9.18
C HIS A 47 -0.50 -16.20 8.65
N ARG A 48 0.61 -16.08 9.40
CA ARG A 48 1.95 -16.59 9.05
C ARG A 48 2.56 -16.02 7.75
N MET A 49 2.13 -14.82 7.33
CA MET A 49 2.61 -14.11 6.12
C MET A 49 3.86 -13.23 6.36
N CYS A 50 4.68 -13.56 7.37
CA CYS A 50 5.90 -12.81 7.73
C CYS A 50 7.20 -13.63 7.61
N GLN A 51 7.12 -14.95 7.44
CA GLN A 51 8.24 -15.86 7.76
C GLN A 51 9.41 -15.80 6.78
N CYS A 52 9.20 -15.24 5.59
CA CYS A 52 10.13 -15.33 4.47
C CYS A 52 10.48 -13.96 3.85
N GLY A 53 9.84 -12.88 4.33
CA GLY A 53 9.99 -11.51 3.80
C GLY A 53 10.97 -10.60 4.53
N ARG A 54 11.83 -11.11 5.43
CA ARG A 54 12.69 -10.23 6.28
C ARG A 54 13.59 -9.28 5.49
N GLY A 55 14.06 -9.67 4.30
CA GLY A 55 14.83 -8.81 3.40
C GLY A 55 13.97 -7.76 2.70
N LEU A 56 12.83 -8.18 2.16
CA LEU A 56 11.85 -7.32 1.48
C LEU A 56 11.27 -6.26 2.43
N GLU A 57 10.98 -6.65 3.66
CA GLU A 57 10.49 -5.78 4.72
C GLU A 57 11.52 -4.71 5.13
N ARG A 58 12.80 -5.06 5.17
CA ARG A 58 13.88 -4.10 5.42
C ARG A 58 14.02 -3.11 4.27
N GLY A 59 13.94 -3.59 3.02
CA GLY A 59 13.94 -2.74 1.83
C GLY A 59 12.76 -1.75 1.85
N TRP A 60 11.55 -2.24 2.11
CA TRP A 60 10.36 -1.41 2.21
C TRP A 60 10.46 -0.37 3.33
N ARG A 61 10.93 -0.75 4.52
CA ARG A 61 11.15 0.20 5.63
C ARG A 61 12.16 1.30 5.27
N GLY A 62 13.20 0.97 4.50
CA GLY A 62 14.16 1.96 4.00
C GLY A 62 13.51 3.00 3.09
N ILE A 63 12.60 2.56 2.22
CA ILE A 63 11.79 3.43 1.35
C ILE A 63 10.87 4.34 2.21
N GLU A 64 10.15 3.77 3.16
CA GLU A 64 9.18 4.51 3.99
C GLU A 64 9.84 5.55 4.92
N THR A 65 10.99 5.21 5.49
CA THR A 65 11.70 6.09 6.44
C THR A 65 12.53 7.17 5.76
N GLY A 66 12.57 7.19 4.41
CA GLY A 66 13.39 8.13 3.64
C GLY A 66 14.89 7.95 3.83
N THR A 67 15.32 6.88 4.53
CA THR A 67 16.73 6.51 4.73
C THR A 67 17.29 5.77 3.51
N GLY A 68 16.43 5.29 2.61
CA GLY A 68 16.77 5.11 1.21
C GLY A 68 16.88 6.48 0.55
N GLY A 69 18.06 7.11 0.64
CA GLY A 69 18.30 8.44 0.08
C GLY A 69 17.93 8.47 -1.40
N GLY A 70 16.94 9.30 -1.77
CA GLY A 70 16.62 9.56 -3.18
C GLY A 70 15.19 9.94 -3.51
N LEU A 71 14.19 9.49 -2.73
CA LEU A 71 12.81 9.45 -3.23
C LEU A 71 12.19 10.81 -3.66
N LYS A 72 12.53 11.91 -2.98
CA LYS A 72 11.91 13.22 -3.29
C LYS A 72 12.60 14.00 -4.42
N ARG A 73 13.84 13.63 -4.80
CA ARG A 73 14.56 14.26 -5.92
C ARG A 73 14.49 13.43 -7.20
N GLU A 74 14.33 12.10 -7.08
CA GLU A 74 14.25 11.18 -8.22
C GLU A 74 12.85 11.12 -8.87
N LEU A 75 11.75 11.28 -8.10
CA LEU A 75 10.40 11.19 -8.68
C LEU A 75 10.08 12.31 -9.70
N ASP A 76 10.75 13.46 -9.61
CA ASP A 76 10.53 14.60 -10.51
C ASP A 76 11.34 14.50 -11.81
N THR A 77 12.14 13.44 -11.99
CA THR A 77 12.99 13.22 -13.18
C THR A 77 12.66 11.89 -13.88
N PRO A 78 12.63 11.84 -15.23
CA PRO A 78 12.41 10.60 -15.97
C PRO A 78 13.39 9.48 -15.59
N GLU A 79 14.65 9.82 -15.29
CA GLU A 79 15.65 8.85 -14.86
C GLU A 79 15.40 8.29 -13.46
N GLY A 80 14.78 9.06 -12.57
CA GLY A 80 14.46 8.62 -11.22
C GLY A 80 13.19 7.77 -11.13
N ALA A 81 12.27 7.89 -12.10
CA ALA A 81 11.20 6.92 -12.31
C ALA A 81 11.75 5.57 -12.83
N GLU A 82 12.73 5.58 -13.73
CA GLU A 82 13.48 4.37 -14.13
C GLU A 82 14.34 3.81 -12.99
N GLY A 83 14.92 4.67 -12.16
CA GLY A 83 15.69 4.32 -10.96
C GLY A 83 14.83 3.68 -9.86
N LEU A 84 13.63 4.22 -9.62
CA LEU A 84 12.60 3.56 -8.81
C LEU A 84 12.24 2.21 -9.43
N GLY A 85 12.01 2.16 -10.74
CA GLY A 85 11.80 0.90 -11.47
C GLY A 85 12.92 -0.11 -11.18
N ARG A 86 14.19 0.28 -11.24
CA ARG A 86 15.36 -0.58 -11.00
C ARG A 86 15.57 -0.96 -9.52
N GLY A 87 15.36 -0.04 -8.58
CA GLY A 87 15.41 -0.29 -7.14
C GLY A 87 14.27 -1.19 -6.66
N PHE A 88 13.07 -0.96 -7.20
CA PHE A 88 11.89 -1.81 -7.03
C PHE A 88 12.14 -3.18 -7.66
N VAL A 89 12.68 -3.25 -8.89
CA VAL A 89 13.08 -4.51 -9.57
C VAL A 89 14.07 -5.32 -8.72
N LEU A 90 15.04 -4.69 -8.04
CA LEU A 90 16.00 -5.38 -7.17
C LEU A 90 15.36 -5.97 -5.90
N THR A 91 14.33 -5.33 -5.34
CA THR A 91 13.53 -5.91 -4.25
C THR A 91 12.60 -7.03 -4.71
N VAL A 92 12.32 -7.14 -6.02
CA VAL A 92 11.30 -8.04 -6.60
C VAL A 92 11.91 -9.37 -7.09
N SER A 93 13.16 -9.65 -6.73
CA SER A 93 13.72 -10.99 -6.92
C SER A 93 12.89 -12.01 -6.11
N PRO A 94 12.31 -13.04 -6.75
CA PRO A 94 11.41 -14.00 -6.13
C PRO A 94 12.23 -14.96 -5.27
N ARG A 95 12.62 -14.52 -4.08
CA ARG A 95 13.27 -15.41 -3.10
C ARG A 95 12.28 -16.07 -2.14
N CYS A 96 11.01 -15.71 -2.22
CA CYS A 96 9.99 -16.31 -1.38
C CYS A 96 8.87 -16.98 -2.19
N PRO A 97 8.64 -18.30 -2.04
CA PRO A 97 7.50 -18.99 -2.67
C PRO A 97 6.16 -18.71 -1.98
N GLN A 98 6.16 -17.93 -0.88
CA GLN A 98 4.96 -17.67 -0.08
C GLN A 98 4.57 -16.20 -0.11
N LEU A 99 3.27 -15.95 -0.25
CA LEU A 99 2.68 -14.62 -0.22
C LEU A 99 2.93 -13.95 1.14
N THR A 100 3.38 -12.71 1.11
CA THR A 100 3.62 -11.88 2.30
C THR A 100 2.74 -10.64 2.29
N PHE A 101 2.65 -9.94 3.41
CA PHE A 101 1.90 -8.67 3.46
C PHE A 101 2.52 -7.56 2.61
N VAL A 102 3.81 -7.65 2.29
CA VAL A 102 4.47 -6.65 1.45
C VAL A 102 3.99 -6.75 0.01
N ASP A 103 3.57 -7.92 -0.45
CA ASP A 103 2.97 -8.09 -1.78
C ASP A 103 1.66 -7.29 -1.91
N PHE A 104 0.90 -7.13 -0.82
CA PHE A 104 -0.32 -6.30 -0.81
C PHE A 104 0.02 -4.82 -0.93
N LEU A 105 1.04 -4.35 -0.19
CA LEU A 105 1.53 -2.97 -0.29
C LEU A 105 2.04 -2.66 -1.70
N MET A 106 2.80 -3.59 -2.26
CA MET A 106 3.35 -3.47 -3.60
C MET A 106 2.26 -3.45 -4.67
N PHE A 107 1.25 -4.30 -4.55
CA PHE A 107 0.10 -4.29 -5.45
C PHE A 107 -0.66 -2.96 -5.39
N ASP A 108 -0.91 -2.42 -4.19
CA ASP A 108 -1.59 -1.13 -4.00
C ASP A 108 -0.81 0.02 -4.65
N VAL A 109 0.50 0.13 -4.39
CA VAL A 109 1.35 1.18 -4.99
C VAL A 109 1.40 1.08 -6.51
N LEU A 110 1.53 -0.13 -7.05
CA LEU A 110 1.56 -0.33 -8.50
C LEU A 110 0.19 -0.05 -9.14
N ASP A 111 -0.92 -0.42 -8.52
CA ASP A 111 -2.26 -0.14 -9.05
C ASP A 111 -2.54 1.36 -9.05
N GLN A 112 -2.19 2.08 -7.98
CA GLN A 112 -2.30 3.55 -7.93
C GLN A 112 -1.46 4.22 -9.01
N ASN A 113 -0.22 3.78 -9.22
CA ASN A 113 0.65 4.32 -10.28
C ASN A 113 0.08 4.06 -11.68
N ARG A 114 -0.57 2.91 -11.93
CA ARG A 114 -1.26 2.65 -13.20
C ARG A 114 -2.49 3.51 -13.39
N ILE A 115 -3.19 3.88 -12.31
CA ILE A 115 -4.32 4.81 -12.39
C ILE A 115 -3.82 6.23 -12.68
N PHE A 116 -2.65 6.60 -12.12
CA PHE A 116 -2.02 7.90 -12.36
C PHE A 116 -1.44 8.03 -13.78
N GLU A 117 -0.65 7.05 -14.21
CA GLU A 117 -0.02 6.97 -15.53
C GLU A 117 -0.21 5.56 -16.09
N PRO A 118 -1.21 5.33 -16.98
CA PRO A 118 -1.56 4.00 -17.47
C PRO A 118 -0.42 3.21 -18.10
N LYS A 119 0.57 3.90 -18.68
CA LYS A 119 1.69 3.26 -19.37
C LYS A 119 2.93 3.05 -18.50
N CYS A 120 2.89 3.43 -17.22
CA CYS A 120 4.06 3.41 -16.34
C CYS A 120 4.70 2.01 -16.18
N LEU A 121 3.94 0.93 -16.39
CA LEU A 121 4.44 -0.44 -16.28
C LEU A 121 4.76 -1.11 -17.62
N GLU A 122 4.50 -0.48 -18.76
CA GLU A 122 4.78 -1.07 -20.09
C GLU A 122 6.25 -1.49 -20.27
N PRO A 123 7.26 -0.71 -19.82
CA PRO A 123 8.66 -1.11 -19.92
C PRO A 123 9.05 -2.26 -18.99
N PHE A 124 8.26 -2.56 -17.95
CA PHE A 124 8.63 -3.42 -16.84
C PHE A 124 7.80 -4.71 -16.82
N LYS A 125 8.16 -5.67 -17.67
CA LYS A 125 7.46 -6.96 -17.78
C LYS A 125 7.29 -7.66 -16.42
N ASN A 126 8.31 -7.66 -15.58
CA ASN A 126 8.27 -8.30 -14.26
C ASN A 126 7.21 -7.70 -13.32
N LEU A 127 7.02 -6.37 -13.36
CA LEU A 127 6.04 -5.66 -12.55
C LEU A 127 4.63 -5.88 -13.11
N LYS A 128 4.48 -5.86 -14.43
CA LYS A 128 3.21 -6.19 -15.09
C LYS A 128 2.77 -7.61 -14.75
N ASP A 129 3.65 -8.58 -14.91
CA ASP A 129 3.37 -9.98 -14.58
C ASP A 129 3.02 -10.13 -13.08
N PHE A 130 3.65 -9.37 -12.17
CA PHE A 130 3.33 -9.39 -10.75
C PHE A 130 1.89 -8.91 -10.48
N VAL A 131 1.51 -7.76 -11.04
CA VAL A 131 0.15 -7.20 -10.86
C VAL A 131 -0.91 -8.15 -11.41
N GLU A 132 -0.66 -8.75 -12.58
CA GLU A 132 -1.55 -9.75 -13.17
C GLU A 132 -1.66 -11.01 -12.30
N ARG A 133 -0.54 -11.57 -11.83
CA ARG A 133 -0.54 -12.75 -10.94
C ARG A 133 -1.25 -12.47 -9.60
N PHE A 134 -0.98 -11.33 -8.99
CA PHE A 134 -1.58 -10.98 -7.69
C PHE A 134 -3.09 -10.72 -7.84
N GLY A 135 -3.50 -9.99 -8.88
CA GLY A 135 -4.92 -9.74 -9.18
C GLY A 135 -5.70 -11.00 -9.54
N ALA A 136 -5.03 -12.05 -10.02
CA ALA A 136 -5.63 -13.34 -10.34
C ALA A 136 -5.81 -14.29 -9.14
N LEU A 137 -5.27 -13.95 -7.95
CA LEU A 137 -5.49 -14.75 -6.74
C LEU A 137 -6.99 -14.82 -6.44
N GLU A 138 -7.56 -16.02 -6.27
CA GLU A 138 -9.01 -16.25 -6.18
C GLU A 138 -9.75 -15.27 -5.25
N LYS A 139 -9.28 -15.12 -4.01
CA LYS A 139 -9.88 -14.22 -3.02
C LYS A 139 -9.71 -12.74 -3.37
N VAL A 140 -8.59 -12.38 -4.00
CA VAL A 140 -8.31 -11.01 -4.46
C VAL A 140 -9.21 -10.69 -5.66
N ALA A 141 -9.23 -11.55 -6.68
CA ALA A 141 -10.08 -11.43 -7.86
C ALA A 141 -11.56 -11.33 -7.49
N ALA A 142 -12.02 -12.14 -6.52
CA ALA A 142 -13.39 -12.06 -6.00
C ALA A 142 -13.66 -10.73 -5.29
N TYR A 143 -12.71 -10.24 -4.49
CA TYR A 143 -12.83 -8.93 -3.83
C TYR A 143 -12.89 -7.79 -4.85
N LEU A 144 -11.97 -7.75 -5.82
CA LEU A 144 -11.89 -6.73 -6.86
C LEU A 144 -13.15 -6.63 -7.74
N LYS A 145 -13.91 -7.73 -7.88
CA LYS A 145 -15.19 -7.78 -8.59
C LYS A 145 -16.41 -7.47 -7.70
N SER A 146 -16.22 -7.39 -6.39
CA SER A 146 -17.33 -7.19 -5.43
C SER A 146 -17.70 -5.71 -5.29
N SER A 147 -18.94 -5.44 -4.89
CA SER A 147 -19.41 -4.08 -4.56
C SER A 147 -18.70 -3.43 -3.38
N ARG A 148 -17.91 -4.21 -2.61
CA ARG A 148 -17.11 -3.70 -1.49
C ARG A 148 -15.79 -3.06 -1.96
N PHE A 149 -15.32 -3.39 -3.17
CA PHE A 149 -14.07 -2.84 -3.67
C PHE A 149 -14.26 -1.38 -4.07
N GLN A 150 -13.42 -0.53 -3.51
CA GLN A 150 -13.40 0.90 -3.80
C GLN A 150 -12.11 1.21 -4.55
N LYS A 151 -12.24 1.44 -5.87
CA LYS A 151 -11.11 1.85 -6.70
C LYS A 151 -10.81 3.35 -6.60
N MET A 152 -11.84 4.15 -6.37
CA MET A 152 -11.79 5.60 -6.21
C MET A 152 -12.73 6.02 -5.08
N PRO A 153 -12.49 7.16 -4.41
CA PRO A 153 -11.33 8.05 -4.57
C PRO A 153 -10.07 7.49 -3.88
N ILE A 154 -8.88 7.71 -4.47
CA ILE A 154 -7.58 7.32 -3.90
C ILE A 154 -7.17 8.27 -2.78
N ASN A 155 -7.35 9.57 -3.00
CA ASN A 155 -6.96 10.62 -2.08
C ASN A 155 -8.18 11.35 -1.50
N ASN A 156 -7.98 12.03 -0.37
CA ASN A 156 -9.03 12.83 0.24
C ASN A 156 -9.43 14.02 -0.67
N LYS A 157 -10.62 14.58 -0.44
CA LYS A 157 -11.25 15.68 -1.20
C LYS A 157 -10.33 16.90 -1.42
N MET A 158 -9.39 17.12 -0.51
CA MET A 158 -8.42 18.23 -0.56
C MET A 158 -7.31 18.05 -1.62
N ALA A 159 -7.08 16.83 -2.09
CA ALA A 159 -6.06 16.54 -3.10
C ALA A 159 -6.50 17.03 -4.48
N LYS A 160 -5.53 17.41 -5.31
CA LYS A 160 -5.77 17.82 -6.72
C LYS A 160 -6.05 16.64 -7.64
N TRP A 161 -5.57 15.45 -7.29
CA TRP A 161 -5.69 14.24 -8.10
C TRP A 161 -6.21 13.07 -7.25
N GLY A 162 -7.03 12.22 -7.86
CA GLY A 162 -7.58 11.03 -7.23
C GLY A 162 -8.62 11.31 -6.14
N ASN A 163 -9.21 12.51 -6.13
CA ASN A 163 -10.15 12.95 -5.09
C ASN A 163 -11.62 12.68 -5.41
N LYS A 164 -11.90 11.99 -6.52
CA LYS A 164 -13.24 11.62 -7.02
C LYS A 164 -13.21 10.20 -7.53
#